data_AF-A0A399Z277-F1
#
_entry.id   AF-A0A399Z277-F1
#
_cell.length_a   1.000
_cell.length_b   1.000
_cell.length_c   1.000
_cell.angle_alpha   90.00
_cell.angle_beta   90.00
_cell.angle_gamma   90.00
#
_symmetry.space_group_name_H-M   'P 1'
#
loop_
_entity.id
_entity.type
_entity.pdbx_description
1 polymer ?
#
loop_
_entity_poly.entity_id
_entity_poly.type
_entity_poly.pdbx_seq_one_letter_code
_entity_poly.pdbx_strand_id
1 'polypeptide(L)'
;MIDFAGIQIGHTTYPELYTGCTVFLCPDGTWGAVDARGPAPGSRELALLAPDKPEDKEVDAVLLTGGSAFGLAAADGVMKYLAEKGRGHPTPIRPVPIVPAAVVYDFFFNMGSFTPNAESGYNACVAAETYEGDIEQGNVGAGTGVLVGKWAGFEHMMKGGFGVSSIRVGDVVVAAAAVVNAVGDVVDDDGRVLAGARSSEGGWEVSRNPLRYTEFRPPLPTGTNTCASQPYAP
;
A
#
# COMPACT_ATOMS: atom_id res chain seq x y z
N MET A 1 6.44 -19.74 4.59
CA MET A 1 5.23 -19.66 3.76
C MET A 1 4.08 -19.03 4.53
N ILE A 2 3.71 -17.81 4.16
CA ILE A 2 2.58 -17.06 4.73
C ILE A 2 1.36 -17.39 3.85
N ASP A 3 0.31 -17.93 4.47
CA ASP A 3 -0.94 -18.27 3.78
C ASP A 3 -1.80 -17.01 3.61
N PHE A 4 -2.21 -16.74 2.37
CA PHE A 4 -3.05 -15.61 1.97
C PHE A 4 -4.41 -16.05 1.39
N ALA A 5 -4.89 -17.23 1.78
CA ALA A 5 -6.21 -17.76 1.41
C ALA A 5 -6.43 -17.82 -0.12
N GLY A 6 -5.38 -18.21 -0.86
CA GLY A 6 -5.41 -18.31 -2.32
C GLY A 6 -5.18 -16.99 -3.07
N ILE A 7 -5.03 -15.86 -2.37
CA ILE A 7 -4.60 -14.60 -2.99
C ILE A 7 -3.12 -14.72 -3.40
N GLN A 8 -2.82 -14.46 -4.67
CA GLN A 8 -1.46 -14.43 -5.18
C GLN A 8 -0.92 -13.01 -5.15
N ILE A 9 0.31 -12.81 -4.69
CA ILE A 9 0.90 -11.48 -4.52
C ILE A 9 2.13 -11.36 -5.41
N GLY A 10 2.19 -10.30 -6.20
CA GLY A 10 3.30 -10.01 -7.10
C GLY A 10 3.75 -8.57 -7.01
N HIS A 11 5.04 -8.36 -7.25
CA HIS A 11 5.67 -7.06 -7.18
C HIS A 11 6.30 -6.69 -8.52
N THR A 12 6.18 -5.43 -8.91
CA THR A 12 7.16 -4.80 -9.79
C THR A 12 7.95 -3.81 -8.95
N THR A 13 9.26 -4.02 -8.86
CA THR A 13 10.18 -3.25 -8.03
C THR A 13 11.16 -2.50 -8.94
N TYR A 14 11.35 -1.20 -8.69
CA TYR A 14 12.41 -0.40 -9.32
C TYR A 14 13.35 0.13 -8.24
N PRO A 15 14.36 -0.65 -7.80
CA PRO A 15 15.24 -0.28 -6.69
C PRO A 15 15.97 1.05 -6.91
N GLU A 16 16.48 1.28 -8.12
CA GLU A 16 17.26 2.46 -8.48
C GLU A 16 16.39 3.72 -8.62
N LEU A 17 15.09 3.52 -8.88
CA LEU A 17 14.09 4.57 -8.99
C LEU A 17 13.24 4.71 -7.72
N TYR A 18 13.57 3.94 -6.67
CA TYR A 18 12.93 3.95 -5.36
C TYR A 18 11.39 3.97 -5.42
N THR A 19 10.80 3.12 -6.25
CA THR A 19 9.34 2.98 -6.35
C THR A 19 8.97 1.61 -6.90
N GLY A 20 7.69 1.27 -6.87
CA GLY A 20 7.15 0.06 -7.45
C GLY A 20 5.66 -0.08 -7.18
N CYS A 21 5.11 -1.22 -7.57
CA CYS A 21 3.73 -1.58 -7.26
C CYS A 21 3.60 -3.03 -6.82
N THR A 22 2.48 -3.33 -6.17
CA THR A 22 2.16 -4.64 -5.61
C THR A 22 0.73 -4.97 -5.95
N VAL A 23 0.54 -6.11 -6.60
CA VAL A 23 -0.76 -6.60 -7.03
C VAL A 23 -1.11 -7.83 -6.20
N PHE A 24 -2.35 -7.86 -5.73
CA PHE A 24 -2.99 -9.00 -5.11
C PHE A 24 -3.99 -9.55 -6.13
N LEU A 25 -3.68 -10.65 -6.80
CA LEU A 25 -4.65 -11.36 -7.65
C LEU A 25 -5.56 -12.19 -6.76
N CYS A 26 -6.83 -11.85 -6.73
CA CYS A 26 -7.82 -12.51 -5.89
C CYS A 26 -8.34 -13.77 -6.56
N PRO A 27 -8.64 -14.86 -5.83
CA PRO A 27 -9.40 -15.97 -6.38
C PRO A 27 -10.86 -15.56 -6.66
N ASP A 28 -11.56 -16.33 -7.50
CA ASP A 28 -13.00 -16.13 -7.75
C ASP A 28 -13.79 -16.22 -6.43
N GLY A 29 -14.90 -15.48 -6.34
CA GLY A 29 -15.71 -15.38 -5.12
C GLY A 29 -15.13 -14.44 -4.05
N THR A 30 -14.17 -13.57 -4.40
CA THR A 30 -13.60 -12.60 -3.45
C THR A 30 -14.45 -11.34 -3.35
N TRP A 31 -14.95 -11.05 -2.15
CA TRP A 31 -15.64 -9.79 -1.85
C TRP A 31 -14.72 -8.76 -1.20
N GLY A 32 -14.95 -7.48 -1.50
CA GLY A 32 -14.17 -6.37 -0.96
C GLY A 32 -15.02 -5.29 -0.31
N ALA A 33 -14.45 -4.67 0.73
CA ALA A 33 -14.94 -3.45 1.36
C ALA A 33 -13.74 -2.51 1.57
N VAL A 34 -14.00 -1.22 1.79
CA VAL A 34 -12.93 -0.24 1.99
C VAL A 34 -13.25 0.77 3.08
N ASP A 35 -12.21 1.15 3.82
CA ASP A 35 -12.22 2.27 4.74
C ASP A 35 -11.03 3.19 4.44
N ALA A 36 -11.31 4.45 4.07
CA ALA A 36 -10.31 5.45 3.74
C ALA A 36 -10.34 6.57 4.78
N ARG A 37 -9.30 6.62 5.63
CA ARG A 37 -9.29 7.47 6.84
C ARG A 37 -8.35 8.66 6.80
N GLY A 38 -7.23 8.57 6.07
CA GLY A 38 -6.27 9.67 6.09
C GLY A 38 -6.73 10.89 5.30
N PRO A 39 -6.02 12.01 5.48
CA PRO A 39 -6.47 13.31 5.01
C PRO A 39 -6.29 13.53 3.49
N ALA A 40 -5.54 12.66 2.81
CA ALA A 40 -5.22 12.82 1.39
C ALA A 40 -5.20 11.47 0.65
N PRO A 41 -6.35 10.79 0.52
CA PRO A 41 -6.41 9.52 -0.20
C PRO A 41 -6.21 9.73 -1.71
N GLY A 42 -5.33 8.94 -2.32
CA GLY A 42 -5.26 8.74 -3.77
C GLY A 42 -5.71 7.33 -4.10
N SER A 43 -6.77 7.20 -4.90
CA SER A 43 -7.42 5.91 -5.09
C SER A 43 -8.15 5.78 -6.42
N ARG A 44 -8.40 4.54 -6.84
CA ARG A 44 -9.24 4.17 -7.98
C ARG A 44 -10.25 3.10 -7.57
N GLU A 45 -11.48 3.22 -8.09
CA GLU A 45 -12.55 2.22 -7.99
C GLU A 45 -13.06 1.86 -6.58
N LEU A 46 -12.63 2.57 -5.54
CA LEU A 46 -13.12 2.35 -4.17
C LEU A 46 -14.63 2.53 -4.00
N ALA A 47 -15.25 3.39 -4.82
CA ALA A 47 -16.70 3.62 -4.77
C ALA A 47 -17.52 2.36 -5.10
N LEU A 48 -16.96 1.42 -5.86
CA LEU A 48 -17.60 0.14 -6.12
C LEU A 48 -17.62 -0.74 -4.88
N LEU A 49 -16.69 -0.59 -3.93
CA LEU A 49 -16.62 -1.41 -2.71
C LEU A 49 -17.61 -0.98 -1.61
N ALA A 50 -18.47 0.00 -1.88
CA ALA A 50 -19.47 0.43 -0.93
C ALA A 50 -20.58 -0.63 -0.77
N PRO A 51 -21.13 -0.79 0.46
CA PRO A 51 -22.13 -1.83 0.75
C PRO A 51 -23.47 -1.61 0.03
N ASP A 52 -23.71 -0.41 -0.50
CA ASP A 52 -24.91 -0.06 -1.28
C ASP A 52 -24.78 -0.41 -2.78
N LYS A 53 -23.65 -0.96 -3.22
CA LYS A 53 -23.43 -1.44 -4.61
C LYS A 53 -23.87 -2.89 -4.78
N PRO A 54 -24.10 -3.38 -6.02
CA PRO A 54 -24.55 -4.75 -6.27
C PRO A 54 -23.79 -5.83 -5.49
N GLU A 55 -24.51 -6.84 -5.04
CA GLU A 55 -23.99 -7.90 -4.14
C GLU A 55 -23.11 -8.93 -4.86
N ASP A 56 -23.18 -8.99 -6.18
CA ASP A 56 -22.44 -9.90 -7.08
C ASP A 56 -21.14 -9.27 -7.64
N LYS A 57 -20.66 -8.19 -7.01
CA LYS A 57 -19.37 -7.58 -7.36
C LYS A 57 -18.22 -8.32 -6.68
N GLU A 58 -17.48 -9.06 -7.47
CA GLU A 58 -16.24 -9.72 -7.02
C GLU A 58 -15.04 -8.82 -7.33
N VAL A 59 -14.06 -8.81 -6.44
CA VAL A 59 -12.79 -8.11 -6.65
C VAL A 59 -11.84 -9.09 -7.34
N ASP A 60 -11.39 -8.75 -8.54
CA ASP A 60 -10.45 -9.59 -9.29
C ASP A 60 -9.01 -9.39 -8.83
N ALA A 61 -8.66 -8.15 -8.47
CA ALA A 61 -7.36 -7.80 -7.95
C ALA A 61 -7.38 -6.52 -7.11
N VAL A 62 -6.41 -6.36 -6.22
CA VAL A 62 -6.12 -5.10 -5.51
C VAL A 62 -4.73 -4.61 -5.89
N LEU A 63 -4.59 -3.30 -6.13
CA LEU A 63 -3.31 -2.66 -6.43
C LEU A 63 -2.90 -1.69 -5.33
N LEU A 64 -1.70 -1.88 -4.78
CA LEU A 64 -0.99 -0.88 -3.98
C LEU A 64 0.19 -0.37 -4.79
N THR A 65 0.39 0.94 -4.85
CA THR A 65 1.44 1.51 -5.72
C THR A 65 2.10 2.75 -5.15
N GLY A 66 3.39 2.90 -5.42
CA GLY A 66 4.13 4.16 -5.29
C GLY A 66 3.71 5.17 -6.37
N GLY A 67 4.41 6.31 -6.42
CA GLY A 67 4.21 7.34 -7.43
C GLY A 67 3.03 8.29 -7.18
N SER A 68 2.46 8.30 -5.97
CA SER A 68 1.28 9.11 -5.64
C SER A 68 0.15 8.89 -6.66
N ALA A 69 -0.68 9.90 -6.94
CA ALA A 69 -1.81 9.79 -7.86
C ALA A 69 -1.42 9.31 -9.28
N PHE A 70 -0.19 9.60 -9.75
CA PHE A 70 0.30 9.13 -11.05
C PHE A 70 0.40 7.60 -11.10
N GLY A 71 0.73 6.96 -9.98
CA GLY A 71 0.83 5.51 -9.86
C GLY A 71 -0.48 4.78 -10.14
N LEU A 72 -1.64 5.45 -10.06
CA LEU A 72 -2.93 4.86 -10.44
C LEU A 72 -2.97 4.40 -11.90
N ALA A 73 -2.08 4.91 -12.76
CA ALA A 73 -1.89 4.42 -14.13
C ALA A 73 -1.46 2.94 -14.18
N ALA A 74 -0.86 2.40 -13.12
CA ALA A 74 -0.52 0.98 -13.05
C ALA A 74 -1.76 0.07 -13.04
N ALA A 75 -2.93 0.57 -12.62
CA ALA A 75 -4.17 -0.20 -12.67
C ALA A 75 -4.57 -0.57 -14.11
N ASP A 76 -4.20 0.22 -15.12
CA ASP A 76 -4.49 -0.10 -16.52
C ASP A 76 -3.77 -1.37 -16.97
N GLY A 77 -2.57 -1.62 -16.43
CA GLY A 77 -1.82 -2.85 -16.63
C GLY A 77 -2.50 -4.07 -16.04
N VAL A 78 -2.99 -3.92 -14.81
CA VAL A 78 -3.73 -4.99 -14.10
C VAL A 78 -5.03 -5.31 -14.84
N MET A 79 -5.78 -4.29 -15.25
CA MET A 79 -6.99 -4.42 -16.07
C MET A 79 -6.71 -5.15 -17.38
N LYS A 80 -5.62 -4.80 -18.07
CA LYS A 80 -5.21 -5.47 -19.31
C LYS A 80 -4.90 -6.95 -19.07
N TYR A 81 -4.09 -7.25 -18.06
CA TYR A 81 -3.73 -8.64 -17.71
C TYR A 81 -4.98 -9.48 -17.43
N LEU A 82 -5.90 -8.98 -16.60
CA LEU A 82 -7.15 -9.69 -16.25
C LEU A 82 -8.07 -9.85 -17.46
N ALA A 83 -8.18 -8.83 -18.30
CA ALA A 83 -8.97 -8.88 -19.53
C ALA A 83 -8.46 -9.93 -20.52
N GLU A 84 -7.15 -10.09 -20.69
CA GLU A 84 -6.53 -11.13 -21.53
C GLU A 84 -6.81 -12.55 -21.01
N LYS A 85 -7.01 -12.69 -19.70
CA LYS A 85 -7.40 -13.95 -19.05
C LYS A 85 -8.93 -14.16 -19.01
N GLY A 86 -9.70 -13.22 -19.55
CA GLY A 86 -11.17 -13.27 -19.52
C GLY A 86 -11.77 -13.13 -18.12
N ARG A 87 -11.03 -12.55 -17.17
CA ARG A 87 -11.46 -12.34 -15.78
C ARG A 87 -12.15 -11.00 -15.61
N GLY A 88 -13.16 -10.93 -14.75
CA GLY A 88 -13.90 -9.73 -14.44
C GLY A 88 -15.39 -9.96 -14.20
N HIS A 89 -16.07 -8.91 -13.74
CA HIS A 89 -17.51 -8.90 -13.58
C HIS A 89 -18.20 -9.13 -14.95
N PRO A 90 -19.12 -10.10 -15.07
CA PRO A 90 -19.81 -10.38 -16.33
C PRO A 90 -20.63 -9.18 -16.82
N THR A 91 -20.47 -8.82 -18.09
CA THR A 91 -21.33 -7.82 -18.75
C THR A 91 -21.78 -8.35 -20.12
N PRO A 92 -22.79 -7.73 -20.77
CA PRO A 92 -23.31 -8.22 -22.06
C PRO A 92 -22.29 -8.31 -23.20
N ILE A 93 -21.17 -7.58 -23.12
CA ILE A 93 -20.16 -7.52 -24.19
C ILE A 93 -18.91 -8.32 -23.83
N ARG A 94 -18.36 -8.09 -22.63
CA ARG A 94 -17.18 -8.80 -22.12
C ARG A 94 -17.06 -8.67 -20.60
N PRO A 95 -16.30 -9.55 -19.92
CA PRO A 95 -15.95 -9.32 -18.52
C PRO A 95 -15.22 -7.99 -18.32
N VAL A 96 -15.59 -7.25 -17.28
CA VAL A 96 -14.94 -6.00 -16.88
C VAL A 96 -14.29 -6.22 -15.52
N PRO A 97 -12.95 -6.24 -15.44
CA PRO A 97 -12.28 -6.45 -14.16
C PRO A 97 -12.57 -5.34 -13.16
N ILE A 98 -12.67 -5.68 -11.88
CA ILE A 98 -12.80 -4.74 -10.77
C ILE A 98 -11.47 -4.71 -10.02
N VAL A 99 -10.75 -3.58 -10.15
CA VAL A 99 -9.39 -3.41 -9.60
C VAL A 99 -9.30 -2.17 -8.72
N PRO A 100 -9.72 -2.25 -7.45
CA PRO A 100 -9.52 -1.19 -6.48
C PRO A 100 -8.02 -0.92 -6.29
N ALA A 101 -7.64 0.35 -6.28
CA ALA A 101 -6.25 0.75 -6.10
C ALA A 101 -6.07 1.87 -5.09
N ALA A 102 -4.95 1.84 -4.38
CA ALA A 102 -4.53 2.90 -3.45
C ALA A 102 -3.04 3.20 -3.62
N VAL A 103 -2.67 4.45 -3.32
CA VAL A 103 -1.31 4.95 -3.57
C VAL A 103 -0.61 5.43 -2.31
N VAL A 104 0.72 5.45 -2.38
CA VAL A 104 1.61 6.14 -1.44
C VAL A 104 2.43 7.20 -2.18
N TYR A 105 2.80 8.27 -1.46
CA TYR A 105 3.77 9.25 -1.94
C TYR A 105 5.19 8.82 -1.55
N ASP A 106 6.03 8.51 -2.54
CA ASP A 106 7.39 7.99 -2.33
C ASP A 106 8.47 8.75 -3.12
N PHE A 107 8.20 10.02 -3.46
CA PHE A 107 9.11 10.82 -4.28
C PHE A 107 10.39 11.29 -3.58
N PHE A 108 10.57 11.03 -2.29
CA PHE A 108 11.73 11.56 -1.53
C PHE A 108 13.08 11.11 -2.07
N PHE A 109 13.18 9.88 -2.58
CA PHE A 109 14.43 9.35 -3.12
C PHE A 109 14.57 9.54 -4.64
N ASN A 110 13.46 9.55 -5.38
CA ASN A 110 13.48 9.60 -6.84
C ASN A 110 13.20 10.99 -7.43
N MET A 111 12.88 11.98 -6.58
CA MET A 111 12.56 13.36 -6.94
C MET A 111 11.46 13.48 -8.01
N GLY A 112 10.54 12.51 -8.07
CA GLY A 112 9.44 12.46 -9.04
C GLY A 112 9.88 12.08 -10.46
N SER A 113 11.09 11.55 -10.65
CA SER A 113 11.62 11.19 -11.98
C SER A 113 10.89 10.02 -12.65
N PHE A 114 10.27 9.15 -11.87
CA PHE A 114 9.52 7.99 -12.38
C PHE A 114 8.37 7.63 -11.46
N THR A 115 7.29 7.11 -12.06
CA THR A 115 6.09 6.60 -11.38
C THR A 115 5.70 5.26 -11.99
N PRO A 116 5.20 4.29 -11.20
CA PRO A 116 4.64 3.06 -11.75
C PRO A 116 3.57 3.34 -12.80
N ASN A 117 3.58 2.56 -13.87
CA ASN A 117 2.70 2.76 -15.03
C ASN A 117 2.03 1.43 -15.41
N ALA A 118 1.28 1.40 -16.51
CA ALA A 118 0.57 0.21 -16.96
C ALA A 118 1.49 -1.02 -17.15
N GLU A 119 2.72 -0.84 -17.63
CA GLU A 119 3.67 -1.96 -17.74
C GLU A 119 4.06 -2.47 -16.33
N SER A 120 4.27 -1.57 -15.37
CA SER A 120 4.55 -1.96 -13.99
C SER A 120 3.44 -2.81 -13.39
N GLY A 121 2.18 -2.41 -13.55
CA GLY A 121 1.03 -3.17 -13.03
C GLY A 121 0.85 -4.52 -13.72
N TYR A 122 1.03 -4.58 -15.04
CA TYR A 122 0.95 -5.83 -15.80
C TYR A 122 2.04 -6.83 -15.35
N ASN A 123 3.28 -6.36 -15.21
CA ASN A 123 4.40 -7.21 -14.78
C ASN A 123 4.22 -7.71 -13.34
N ALA A 124 3.59 -6.92 -12.47
CA ALA A 124 3.28 -7.34 -11.11
C ALA A 124 2.24 -8.48 -11.10
N CYS A 125 1.27 -8.47 -12.01
CA CYS A 125 0.35 -9.60 -12.19
C CYS A 125 1.08 -10.87 -12.67
N VAL A 126 1.98 -10.73 -13.64
CA VAL A 126 2.79 -11.86 -14.13
C VAL A 126 3.62 -12.45 -13.00
N ALA A 127 4.25 -11.61 -12.18
CA ALA A 127 5.01 -12.05 -11.01
C ALA A 127 4.13 -12.78 -9.98
N ALA A 128 2.88 -12.32 -9.79
CA ALA A 128 1.93 -12.96 -8.89
C ALA A 128 1.53 -14.37 -9.37
N GLU A 129 1.32 -14.57 -10.67
CA GLU A 129 0.94 -15.87 -11.24
C GLU A 129 2.03 -16.94 -11.03
N THR A 130 3.30 -16.53 -11.06
CA THR A 130 4.47 -17.43 -10.88
C THR A 130 4.88 -17.64 -9.43
N TYR A 131 4.07 -17.20 -8.46
CA TYR A 131 4.40 -17.26 -7.04
C TYR A 131 4.28 -18.69 -6.47
N GLU A 132 5.38 -19.22 -5.92
CA GLU A 132 5.46 -20.63 -5.45
C GLU A 132 5.81 -20.80 -3.95
N GLY A 133 5.94 -19.74 -3.14
CA GLY A 133 6.43 -19.97 -1.77
C GLY A 133 6.34 -18.83 -0.76
N ASP A 134 7.30 -17.90 -0.78
CA ASP A 134 7.44 -16.87 0.25
C ASP A 134 7.24 -15.45 -0.31
N ILE A 135 6.34 -14.70 0.32
CA ILE A 135 5.99 -13.33 -0.07
C ILE A 135 7.17 -12.46 0.31
N GLU A 136 7.80 -11.84 -0.69
CA GLU A 136 8.91 -10.93 -0.46
C GLU A 136 8.45 -9.71 0.35
N GLN A 137 9.25 -9.29 1.32
CA GLN A 137 8.93 -8.19 2.24
C GLN A 137 10.08 -7.19 2.29
N GLY A 138 9.82 -6.00 2.81
CA GLY A 138 10.78 -4.90 2.90
C GLY A 138 10.67 -3.95 1.72
N ASN A 139 11.79 -3.70 1.03
CA ASN A 139 11.90 -2.66 0.00
C ASN A 139 11.53 -3.17 -1.39
N VAL A 140 10.33 -3.75 -1.51
CA VAL A 140 9.83 -4.36 -2.74
C VAL A 140 8.47 -3.83 -3.13
N GLY A 141 8.17 -3.83 -4.43
CA GLY A 141 6.91 -3.35 -4.97
C GLY A 141 6.56 -1.95 -4.45
N ALA A 142 5.37 -1.79 -3.89
CA ALA A 142 4.95 -0.51 -3.31
C ALA A 142 5.72 -0.13 -2.03
N GLY A 143 6.46 -1.06 -1.42
CA GLY A 143 7.35 -0.83 -0.28
C GLY A 143 8.71 -0.22 -0.63
N THR A 144 9.03 -0.09 -1.92
CA THR A 144 10.39 0.29 -2.38
C THR A 144 10.80 1.68 -1.89
N GLY A 145 9.96 2.70 -2.11
CA GLY A 145 10.30 4.10 -1.79
C GLY A 145 9.74 4.64 -0.48
N VAL A 146 8.99 3.83 0.28
CA VAL A 146 8.24 4.33 1.44
C VAL A 146 9.08 4.53 2.68
N LEU A 147 8.63 5.48 3.50
CA LEU A 147 9.34 6.06 4.64
C LEU A 147 8.40 6.23 5.84
N VAL A 148 8.95 6.18 7.05
CA VAL A 148 8.26 6.42 8.33
C VAL A 148 8.97 7.49 9.15
N GLY A 149 8.34 8.00 10.21
CA GLY A 149 9.00 8.92 11.16
C GLY A 149 9.15 10.36 10.66
N LYS A 150 8.21 10.84 9.85
CA LYS A 150 8.26 12.18 9.21
C LYS A 150 7.81 13.30 10.15
N TRP A 151 7.22 12.97 11.30
CA TRP A 151 6.65 13.96 12.23
C TRP A 151 7.69 14.89 12.85
N ALA A 152 8.95 14.46 12.95
CA ALA A 152 10.05 15.25 13.50
C ALA A 152 10.79 16.09 12.43
N GLY A 153 10.42 15.98 11.16
CA GLY A 153 11.18 16.52 10.02
C GLY A 153 11.60 15.41 9.06
N PHE A 154 11.86 15.76 7.79
CA PHE A 154 12.24 14.76 6.77
C PHE A 154 13.67 14.25 6.95
N GLU A 155 14.54 15.01 7.59
CA GLU A 155 15.88 14.61 7.98
C GLU A 155 15.88 13.45 9.00
N HIS A 156 14.76 13.24 9.71
CA HIS A 156 14.59 12.18 10.71
C HIS A 156 13.90 10.93 10.15
N MET A 157 13.42 10.97 8.90
CA MET A 157 12.70 9.84 8.32
C MET A 157 13.60 8.61 8.18
N MET A 158 13.00 7.44 8.32
CA MET A 158 13.69 6.17 8.07
C MET A 158 12.90 5.29 7.12
N LYS A 159 13.58 4.25 6.62
CA LYS A 159 12.98 3.32 5.66
C LYS A 159 11.77 2.60 6.27
N GLY A 160 10.63 2.69 5.59
CA GLY A 160 9.47 1.82 5.80
C GLY A 160 9.55 0.60 4.88
N GLY A 161 8.42 -0.05 4.59
CA GLY A 161 8.42 -1.13 3.62
C GLY A 161 7.07 -1.76 3.41
N PHE A 162 7.08 -2.84 2.62
CA PHE A 162 5.99 -3.78 2.49
C PHE A 162 6.15 -4.90 3.53
N GLY A 163 5.06 -5.29 4.18
CA GLY A 163 5.07 -6.38 5.15
C GLY A 163 3.78 -7.18 5.09
N VAL A 164 3.86 -8.46 5.45
CA VAL A 164 2.74 -9.38 5.50
C VAL A 164 2.77 -10.24 6.76
N SER A 165 1.60 -10.65 7.21
CA SER A 165 1.44 -11.61 8.30
C SER A 165 0.12 -12.36 8.12
N SER A 166 0.04 -13.59 8.63
CA SER A 166 -1.22 -14.32 8.69
C SER A 166 -1.31 -15.20 9.92
N ILE A 167 -2.56 -15.45 10.33
CA ILE A 167 -2.92 -16.38 11.39
C ILE A 167 -4.01 -17.32 10.88
N ARG A 168 -4.00 -18.55 11.39
CA ARG A 168 -5.04 -19.55 11.11
C ARG A 168 -5.79 -19.86 12.40
N VAL A 169 -7.12 -19.79 12.33
CA VAL A 169 -8.02 -20.12 13.44
C VAL A 169 -9.01 -21.17 12.93
N GLY A 170 -8.74 -22.43 13.22
CA GLY A 170 -9.45 -23.55 12.58
C GLY A 170 -9.24 -23.55 11.06
N ASP A 171 -10.34 -23.55 10.31
CA ASP A 171 -10.31 -23.51 8.85
C ASP A 171 -10.19 -22.09 8.27
N VAL A 172 -10.31 -21.06 9.11
CA VAL A 172 -10.26 -19.65 8.69
C VAL A 172 -8.82 -19.14 8.70
N VAL A 173 -8.42 -18.46 7.63
CA VAL A 173 -7.16 -17.71 7.53
C VAL A 173 -7.48 -16.22 7.59
N VAL A 174 -6.78 -15.51 8.47
CA VAL A 174 -6.76 -14.05 8.48
C VAL A 174 -5.36 -13.60 8.09
N ALA A 175 -5.24 -12.90 6.98
CA ALA A 175 -3.99 -12.39 6.46
C ALA A 175 -4.05 -10.86 6.34
N ALA A 176 -2.91 -10.21 6.54
CA ALA A 176 -2.78 -8.77 6.46
C ALA A 176 -1.51 -8.41 5.68
N ALA A 177 -1.62 -7.39 4.84
CA ALA A 177 -0.52 -6.79 4.11
C ALA A 177 -0.50 -5.28 4.36
N ALA A 178 0.69 -4.69 4.46
CA ALA A 178 0.84 -3.26 4.72
C ALA A 178 1.98 -2.67 3.90
N VAL A 179 1.73 -1.53 3.27
CA VAL A 179 2.76 -0.64 2.70
C VAL A 179 2.90 0.55 3.64
N VAL A 180 3.99 0.60 4.39
CA VAL A 180 4.11 1.50 5.54
C VAL A 180 4.86 2.77 5.15
N ASN A 181 4.09 3.83 4.85
CA ASN A 181 4.59 5.16 4.51
C ASN A 181 4.15 6.24 5.52
N ALA A 182 4.22 5.93 6.81
CA ALA A 182 3.58 6.72 7.87
C ALA A 182 4.25 8.08 8.14
N VAL A 183 3.46 9.07 8.60
CA VAL A 183 4.01 10.25 9.27
C VAL A 183 4.60 9.86 10.63
N GLY A 184 3.89 9.01 11.36
CA GLY A 184 4.25 8.56 12.70
C GLY A 184 5.34 7.49 12.72
N ASP A 185 5.53 6.95 13.92
CA ASP A 185 6.40 5.81 14.20
C ASP A 185 5.59 4.51 14.16
N VAL A 186 6.25 3.42 13.79
CA VAL A 186 5.80 2.03 13.99
C VAL A 186 6.25 1.60 15.38
N VAL A 187 5.29 1.17 16.20
CA VAL A 187 5.51 0.75 17.57
C VAL A 187 5.05 -0.69 17.79
N ASP A 188 5.69 -1.35 18.74
CA ASP A 188 5.27 -2.65 19.27
C ASP A 188 4.05 -2.48 20.20
N ASP A 189 3.49 -3.60 20.65
CA ASP A 189 2.34 -3.62 21.58
C ASP A 189 2.63 -2.94 22.94
N ASP A 190 3.88 -3.02 23.40
CA ASP A 190 4.39 -2.36 24.60
C ASP A 190 4.73 -0.87 24.41
N GLY A 191 4.55 -0.34 23.20
CA GLY A 191 4.85 1.04 22.83
C GLY A 191 6.29 1.31 22.44
N ARG A 192 7.16 0.30 22.41
CA ARG A 192 8.54 0.42 21.93
C ARG A 192 8.57 0.78 20.44
N VAL A 193 9.37 1.76 20.05
CA VAL A 193 9.54 2.10 18.63
C VAL A 193 10.36 1.02 17.91
N LEU A 194 9.78 0.48 16.85
CA LEU A 194 10.39 -0.49 15.93
C LEU A 194 11.01 0.21 14.72
N ALA A 195 10.33 1.21 14.19
CA ALA A 195 10.79 2.08 13.12
C ALA A 195 10.12 3.46 13.26
N GLY A 196 10.84 4.56 13.11
CA GLY A 196 10.27 5.88 13.34
C GLY A 196 11.29 7.00 13.14
N ALA A 197 10.97 8.18 13.67
CA ALA A 197 11.82 9.35 13.57
C ALA A 197 13.16 9.10 14.29
N ARG A 198 14.25 9.06 13.53
CA ARG A 198 15.59 8.71 14.01
C ARG A 198 16.35 9.95 14.44
N SER A 199 16.99 9.88 15.61
CA SER A 199 17.83 10.97 16.11
C SER A 199 19.23 10.95 15.51
N SER A 200 19.82 12.13 15.32
CA SER A 200 21.18 12.29 14.79
C SER A 200 22.26 11.69 15.70
N GLU A 201 22.00 11.60 17.00
CA GLU A 201 22.89 10.96 17.99
C GLU A 201 22.60 9.45 18.15
N GLY A 202 21.73 8.88 17.32
CA GLY A 202 21.20 7.53 17.48
C GLY A 202 19.92 7.49 18.33
N GLY A 203 19.22 6.37 18.29
CA GLY A 203 17.90 6.21 18.95
C GLY A 203 16.77 6.96 18.24
N TRP A 204 15.70 7.25 18.99
CA TRP A 204 14.42 7.75 18.47
C TRP A 204 14.12 9.17 18.97
N GLU A 205 13.61 10.04 18.10
CA GLU A 205 13.21 11.42 18.44
C GLU A 205 12.12 11.47 19.50
N VAL A 206 11.24 10.46 19.57
CA VAL A 206 10.21 10.38 20.62
C VAL A 206 10.80 10.35 22.04
N SER A 207 12.06 9.92 22.20
CA SER A 207 12.73 9.93 23.51
C SER A 207 13.03 11.35 24.00
N ARG A 208 13.27 12.29 23.07
CA ARG A 208 13.51 13.71 23.36
C ARG A 208 12.22 14.51 23.37
N ASN A 209 11.23 14.08 22.57
CA ASN A 209 9.93 14.73 22.44
C ASN A 209 8.78 13.70 22.51
N PRO A 210 8.43 13.23 23.73
CA PRO A 210 7.44 12.15 23.91
C PRO A 210 6.04 12.53 23.42
N LEU A 211 5.72 13.82 23.47
CA LEU A 211 4.43 14.35 23.04
C LEU A 211 4.34 14.55 21.53
N ARG A 212 5.45 14.36 20.79
CA ARG A 212 5.56 14.65 19.34
C ARG A 212 5.06 16.06 19.02
N TYR A 213 5.30 16.98 19.95
CA TYR A 213 4.83 18.34 19.89
C TYR A 213 5.89 19.23 19.25
N THR A 214 5.52 20.00 18.24
CA THR A 214 6.42 20.98 17.63
C THR A 214 5.77 22.37 17.74
N GLU A 215 6.45 23.32 18.40
CA GLU A 215 5.95 24.71 18.56
C GLU A 215 5.74 25.38 17.19
N PHE A 216 6.66 25.10 16.25
CA PHE A 216 6.45 25.30 14.83
C PHE A 216 6.07 23.96 14.22
N ARG A 217 4.81 23.79 13.81
CA ARG A 217 4.51 22.85 12.74
C ARG A 217 4.98 23.52 11.44
N PRO A 218 6.12 23.16 10.83
CA PRO A 218 6.20 23.31 9.38
C PRO A 218 4.92 22.65 8.85
N PRO A 219 4.16 23.30 7.93
CA PRO A 219 2.86 22.80 7.54
C PRO A 219 3.02 21.33 7.21
N LEU A 220 2.33 20.43 7.94
CA LEU A 220 2.28 19.01 7.59
C LEU A 220 2.02 19.02 6.08
N PRO A 221 2.94 18.54 5.24
CA PRO A 221 2.78 18.72 3.81
C PRO A 221 1.57 17.89 3.41
N THR A 222 0.46 18.59 3.24
CA THR A 222 -0.80 18.08 2.72
C THR A 222 -0.48 17.34 1.42
N GLY A 223 -0.89 16.07 1.32
CA GLY A 223 -0.69 15.27 0.10
C GLY A 223 0.47 14.27 0.11
N THR A 224 1.18 14.05 1.23
CA THR A 224 2.28 13.07 1.29
C THR A 224 1.94 11.75 1.98
N ASN A 225 0.75 11.59 2.59
CA ASN A 225 0.40 10.36 3.33
C ASN A 225 -1.12 10.07 3.32
N THR A 226 -1.46 8.78 3.24
CA THR A 226 -2.84 8.26 3.04
C THR A 226 -3.54 7.85 4.35
N CYS A 227 -2.82 7.78 5.48
CA CYS A 227 -3.36 7.54 6.83
C CYS A 227 -2.70 8.48 7.84
N ALA A 228 -3.48 9.37 8.46
CA ALA A 228 -3.09 10.04 9.70
C ALA A 228 -4.36 10.23 10.53
N SER A 229 -4.49 9.52 11.65
CA SER A 229 -5.43 9.92 12.69
C SER A 229 -4.79 11.09 13.45
N GLN A 230 -5.33 12.28 13.28
CA GLN A 230 -5.08 13.35 14.24
C GLN A 230 -6.06 13.14 15.41
N PRO A 231 -5.62 13.11 16.67
CA PRO A 231 -6.52 13.47 17.75
C PRO A 231 -6.93 14.93 17.50
N TYR A 232 -8.23 15.16 17.29
CA TYR A 232 -8.77 16.49 17.44
C TYR A 232 -8.39 16.97 18.85
N ALA A 233 -7.59 18.03 18.93
CA ALA A 233 -7.48 18.78 20.17
C ALA A 233 -8.83 19.48 20.41
N PRO A 234 -9.30 19.56 21.68
CA PRO A 234 -10.60 20.12 22.04
C PRO A 234 -10.77 21.58 21.64
#